data_AF-A0A946SRF3-F1
#
_entry.id   AF-A0A946SRF3-F1
#
_cell.length_a   1.000
_cell.length_b   1.000
_cell.length_c   1.000
_cell.angle_alpha   90.00
_cell.angle_beta   90.00
_cell.angle_gamma   90.00
#
_symmetry.space_group_name_H-M   'P 1'
#
loop_
_entity.id
_entity.type
_entity.pdbx_description
1 polymer ?
#
loop_
_entity_poly.entity_id
_entity_poly.type
_entity_poly.pdbx_seq_one_letter_code
_entity_poly.pdbx_strand_id
1 'polypeptide(L)'
;MIGLDRPFAIPPVLAWPVVVCAVVVVGLASGCTGGIKQEHAALMAENERLRVDIAAMRGEIDALRRAPTHLYAEAVRIRQQQRHRDARNAFAGLMEQYPTSPEAQEARDRIAELDQALQDVARQRQERNELRKAKAAKKLAQEEAPDPDPAPVDMSCG
;
A
#
# COMPACT_ATOMS: atom_id res chain seq x y z
N MET A 1 27.93 60.35 -50.22
CA MET A 1 27.89 59.04 -50.89
C MET A 1 29.28 58.44 -50.79
N ILE A 2 29.49 57.50 -49.86
CA ILE A 2 30.80 56.89 -49.59
C ILE A 2 30.85 55.58 -50.37
N GLY A 3 31.66 55.56 -51.43
CA GLY A 3 31.92 54.35 -52.20
C GLY A 3 32.92 53.46 -51.46
N LEU A 4 32.42 52.37 -50.86
CA LEU A 4 33.25 51.23 -50.46
C LEU A 4 33.38 50.30 -51.65
N ASP A 5 34.46 50.44 -52.41
CA ASP A 5 34.96 49.37 -53.28
C ASP A 5 36.47 49.59 -53.49
N ARG A 6 37.26 49.13 -52.53
CA ARG A 6 38.68 48.86 -52.75
C ARG A 6 38.96 47.43 -52.31
N PRO A 7 39.29 46.51 -53.22
CA PRO A 7 39.74 45.18 -52.83
C PRO A 7 41.08 45.34 -52.13
N PHE A 8 41.14 44.89 -50.87
CA PHE A 8 42.35 44.87 -50.07
C PHE A 8 43.31 43.84 -50.71
N ALA A 9 44.20 44.33 -51.60
CA ALA A 9 45.20 43.51 -52.27
C ALA A 9 46.32 43.18 -51.27
N ILE A 10 46.23 42.00 -50.66
CA ILE A 10 47.25 41.50 -49.73
C ILE A 10 48.51 41.17 -50.55
N PRO A 11 49.70 41.69 -50.19
CA PRO A 11 50.93 41.37 -50.90
C PRO A 11 51.25 39.86 -50.78
N PRO A 12 51.73 39.20 -51.85
CA PRO A 12 51.89 37.74 -51.92
C PRO A 12 52.84 37.16 -50.85
N VAL A 13 53.69 37.99 -50.25
CA VAL A 13 54.68 37.61 -49.23
C VAL A 13 54.04 37.38 -47.85
N LEU A 14 52.86 37.97 -47.59
CA LEU A 14 52.13 37.82 -46.31
C LEU A 14 50.95 36.83 -46.41
N ALA A 15 50.61 36.37 -47.61
CA ALA A 15 49.49 35.46 -47.83
C ALA A 15 49.74 34.05 -47.25
N TRP A 16 50.96 33.52 -47.39
CA TRP A 16 51.33 32.20 -46.90
C TRP A 16 51.23 32.01 -45.37
N PRO A 17 51.79 32.90 -44.52
CA PRO A 17 51.70 32.72 -43.07
C PRO A 17 50.24 32.82 -42.55
N VAL A 18 49.41 33.65 -43.17
CA VAL A 18 47.98 33.78 -42.81
C VAL A 18 47.22 32.49 -43.15
N VAL A 19 47.47 31.91 -44.32
CA VAL A 19 46.86 30.63 -44.73
C VAL A 19 47.30 29.50 -43.81
N VAL A 20 48.58 29.42 -43.45
CA VAL A 20 49.09 28.39 -42.52
C VAL A 20 48.47 28.54 -41.13
N CYS A 21 48.39 29.76 -40.58
CA CYS A 21 47.70 30.00 -39.31
C CYS A 21 46.22 29.61 -39.37
N ALA A 22 45.51 29.94 -40.46
CA ALA A 22 44.10 29.57 -40.61
C ALA A 22 43.89 28.05 -40.65
N VAL A 23 44.73 27.31 -41.38
CA VAL A 23 44.66 25.84 -41.46
C VAL A 23 44.97 25.19 -40.11
N VAL A 24 45.96 25.69 -39.38
CA VAL A 24 46.32 25.17 -38.04
C VAL A 24 45.21 25.43 -37.02
N VAL A 25 44.59 26.62 -37.02
CA VAL A 25 43.46 26.94 -36.14
C VAL A 25 42.22 26.09 -36.46
N VAL A 26 41.91 25.87 -37.74
CA VAL A 26 40.80 25.00 -38.17
C VAL A 26 41.06 23.52 -37.86
N GLY A 27 42.31 23.06 -37.99
CA GLY A 27 42.74 21.71 -37.64
C GLY A 27 42.64 21.43 -36.14
N LEU A 28 43.10 22.37 -35.30
CA LEU A 28 43.02 22.27 -33.84
C LEU A 28 41.57 22.39 -33.32
N ALA A 29 40.74 23.24 -33.94
CA ALA A 29 39.33 23.37 -33.60
C ALA A 29 38.51 22.12 -33.99
N SER A 30 38.89 21.43 -35.07
CA SER A 30 38.27 20.16 -35.47
C SER A 30 38.58 19.01 -34.51
N GLY A 31 39.76 19.00 -33.88
CA GLY A 31 40.15 17.97 -32.91
C GLY A 31 39.48 18.08 -31.53
N CYS A 32 39.28 19.31 -31.02
CA CYS A 32 38.73 19.50 -29.66
C CYS A 32 37.20 19.43 -29.59
N THR A 33 36.49 19.62 -30.71
CA THR A 33 35.01 19.64 -30.70
C THR A 33 34.38 18.24 -30.77
N GLY A 34 35.12 17.21 -31.19
CA GLY A 34 34.62 15.83 -31.24
C GLY A 34 34.52 15.17 -29.86
N GLY A 35 35.60 15.25 -29.06
CA GLY A 35 35.65 14.63 -27.73
C GLY A 35 34.67 15.26 -26.73
N ILE A 36 34.61 16.60 -26.68
CA ILE A 36 33.69 17.33 -25.78
C ILE A 36 32.22 17.03 -26.12
N LYS A 37 31.87 16.91 -27.41
CA LYS A 37 30.51 16.53 -27.82
C LYS A 37 30.16 15.10 -27.44
N GLN A 38 31.12 14.18 -27.51
CA GLN A 38 30.92 12.77 -27.16
C GLN A 38 30.75 12.60 -25.64
N GLU A 39 31.59 13.27 -24.84
CA GLU A 39 31.46 13.28 -23.38
C GLU A 39 30.17 13.96 -22.93
N HIS A 40 29.79 15.07 -23.56
CA HIS A 40 28.52 15.75 -23.27
C HIS A 40 27.32 14.88 -23.64
N ALA A 41 27.37 14.14 -24.76
CA ALA A 41 26.31 13.19 -25.12
C ALA A 41 26.22 12.03 -24.12
N ALA A 42 27.36 11.50 -23.65
CA ALA A 42 27.40 10.46 -22.63
C ALA A 42 26.84 10.94 -21.29
N LEU A 43 27.23 12.14 -20.84
CA LEU A 43 26.72 12.75 -19.61
C LEU A 43 25.23 13.06 -19.66
N MET A 44 24.71 13.48 -20.82
CA MET A 44 23.27 13.69 -21.01
C MET A 44 22.49 12.38 -20.99
N ALA A 45 23.02 11.32 -21.60
CA ALA A 45 22.43 9.98 -21.55
C ALA A 45 22.42 9.42 -20.12
N GLU A 46 23.49 9.63 -19.36
CA GLU A 46 23.57 9.24 -17.95
C GLU A 46 22.59 10.04 -17.08
N ASN A 47 22.46 11.35 -17.29
CA ASN A 47 21.46 12.17 -16.60
C ASN A 47 20.04 11.67 -16.84
N GLU A 48 19.72 11.29 -18.08
CA GLU A 48 18.39 10.79 -18.39
C GLU A 48 18.14 9.43 -17.75
N ARG A 49 19.15 8.55 -17.75
CA ARG A 49 19.08 7.27 -17.04
C ARG A 49 18.85 7.47 -15.53
N LEU A 50 19.62 8.36 -14.91
CA LEU A 50 19.48 8.68 -13.48
C LEU A 50 18.09 9.26 -13.17
N ARG A 51 17.52 10.07 -14.08
CA ARG A 51 16.14 10.58 -13.92
C ARG A 51 15.11 9.46 -13.97
N VAL A 52 15.27 8.51 -14.88
CA VAL A 52 14.41 7.31 -14.95
C VAL A 52 14.53 6.49 -13.67
N ASP A 53 15.74 6.26 -13.17
CA ASP A 53 15.98 5.49 -11.94
C ASP A 53 15.37 6.20 -10.71
N ILE A 54 15.49 7.54 -10.62
CA ILE A 54 14.84 8.33 -9.57
C ILE A 54 13.31 8.22 -9.67
N ALA A 55 12.75 8.27 -10.87
CA ALA A 55 11.30 8.14 -11.06
C ALA A 55 10.81 6.73 -10.67
N ALA A 56 11.56 5.69 -11.02
CA ALA A 56 11.26 4.31 -10.65
C ALA A 56 11.29 4.11 -9.11
N MET A 57 12.38 4.54 -8.46
CA MET A 57 12.49 4.44 -7.00
C MET A 57 11.41 5.25 -6.26
N ARG A 58 11.02 6.42 -6.79
CA ARG A 58 9.88 7.19 -6.25
C ARG A 58 8.57 6.41 -6.37
N GLY A 59 8.35 5.74 -7.51
CA GLY A 59 7.20 4.87 -7.71
C GLY A 59 7.15 3.71 -6.71
N GLU A 60 8.28 3.08 -6.43
CA GLU A 60 8.38 2.01 -5.42
C GLU A 60 8.10 2.52 -4.00
N ILE A 61 8.65 3.66 -3.62
CA ILE A 61 8.36 4.31 -2.33
C ILE A 61 6.87 4.61 -2.20
N ASP A 62 6.24 5.13 -3.25
CA ASP A 62 4.81 5.45 -3.24
C ASP A 62 3.93 4.19 -3.20
N ALA A 63 4.39 3.06 -3.76
CA ALA A 63 3.70 1.78 -3.64
C ALA A 63 3.79 1.24 -2.21
N LEU A 64 4.99 1.27 -1.61
CA LEU A 64 5.20 0.85 -0.22
C LEU A 64 4.42 1.71 0.77
N ARG A 65 4.32 3.01 0.53
CA ARG A 65 3.50 3.93 1.35
C ARG A 65 2.01 3.66 1.25
N ARG A 66 1.52 3.16 0.12
CA ARG A 66 0.10 2.82 -0.09
C ARG A 66 -0.29 1.42 0.39
N ALA A 67 0.69 0.55 0.63
CA ALA A 67 0.48 -0.80 1.16
C ALA A 67 -0.32 -0.83 2.48
N PRO A 68 0.02 -0.07 3.54
CA PRO A 68 -0.76 -0.07 4.78
C PRO A 68 -2.19 0.40 4.58
N THR A 69 -2.41 1.43 3.75
CA THR A 69 -3.76 1.93 3.43
C THR A 69 -4.62 0.85 2.74
N HIS A 70 -4.05 0.08 1.81
CA HIS A 70 -4.77 -1.01 1.15
C HIS A 70 -5.13 -2.13 2.13
N LEU A 71 -4.18 -2.57 2.97
CA LEU A 71 -4.41 -3.59 3.99
C LEU A 71 -5.46 -3.15 5.02
N TYR A 72 -5.44 -1.87 5.41
CA TYR A 72 -6.43 -1.32 6.32
C TYR A 72 -7.83 -1.35 5.70
N ALA A 73 -7.96 -0.93 4.43
CA ALA A 73 -9.23 -0.98 3.72
C ALA A 73 -9.79 -2.42 3.59
N GLU A 74 -8.93 -3.40 3.37
CA GLU A 74 -9.31 -4.81 3.36
C GLU A 74 -9.83 -5.28 4.72
N ALA A 75 -9.13 -4.97 5.81
CA ALA A 75 -9.56 -5.29 7.17
C ALA A 75 -10.92 -4.65 7.51
N VAL A 76 -11.15 -3.41 7.06
CA VAL A 76 -12.45 -2.74 7.19
C VAL A 76 -13.56 -3.46 6.40
N ARG A 77 -13.28 -3.95 5.20
CA ARG A 77 -14.25 -4.75 4.42
C ARG A 77 -14.60 -6.06 5.12
N ILE A 78 -13.61 -6.76 5.68
CA ILE A 78 -13.84 -8.00 6.45
C ILE A 78 -14.73 -7.71 7.67
N ARG A 79 -14.52 -6.58 8.35
CA ARG A 79 -15.39 -6.13 9.45
C ARG A 79 -16.83 -5.89 8.98
N GLN A 80 -17.04 -5.26 7.83
CA GLN A 80 -18.37 -5.02 7.27
C GLN A 80 -19.14 -6.33 6.99
N GLN A 81 -18.43 -7.42 6.72
CA GLN A 81 -19.01 -8.77 6.58
C GLN A 81 -19.36 -9.44 7.93
N GLN A 82 -19.31 -8.71 9.04
CA GLN A 82 -19.54 -9.21 10.42
C GLN A 82 -18.57 -10.33 10.86
N ARG A 83 -17.46 -10.50 10.15
CA ARG A 83 -16.43 -11.49 10.48
C ARG A 83 -15.45 -10.89 11.49
N HIS A 84 -15.94 -10.63 12.70
CA HIS A 84 -15.19 -9.89 13.74
C HIS A 84 -13.83 -10.51 14.08
N ARG A 85 -13.73 -11.84 14.13
CA ARG A 85 -12.45 -12.54 14.36
C ARG A 85 -11.45 -12.35 13.23
N ASP A 86 -11.91 -12.46 11.99
CA ASP A 86 -11.03 -12.35 10.83
C ASP A 86 -10.56 -10.91 10.64
N ALA A 87 -11.45 -9.93 10.88
CA ALA A 87 -11.11 -8.52 10.87
C ALA A 87 -10.04 -8.20 11.93
N ARG A 88 -10.18 -8.74 13.15
CA ARG A 88 -9.18 -8.58 14.21
C ARG A 88 -7.81 -9.09 13.78
N ASN A 89 -7.75 -10.29 13.19
CA ASN A 89 -6.51 -10.88 12.72
C ASN A 89 -5.88 -10.07 11.58
N ALA A 90 -6.69 -9.53 10.66
CA ALA A 90 -6.21 -8.68 9.58
C ALA A 90 -5.61 -7.36 10.11
N PHE A 91 -6.26 -6.71 11.08
CA PHE A 91 -5.71 -5.52 11.74
C PHE A 91 -4.43 -5.83 12.53
N ALA A 92 -4.36 -6.98 13.19
CA ALA A 92 -3.14 -7.41 13.89
C ALA A 92 -1.97 -7.63 12.92
N GLY A 93 -2.22 -8.29 11.78
CA GLY A 93 -1.20 -8.47 10.74
C GLY A 93 -0.73 -7.15 10.13
N LEU A 94 -1.61 -6.15 9.97
CA LEU A 94 -1.22 -4.81 9.55
C LEU A 94 -0.26 -4.16 10.56
N MET A 95 -0.55 -4.28 11.86
CA MET A 95 0.30 -3.72 12.90
C MET A 95 1.66 -4.41 13.00
N GLU A 96 1.74 -5.72 12.75
CA GLU A 96 3.00 -6.46 12.73
C GLU A 96 3.88 -6.02 11.55
N GLN A 97 3.29 -5.79 10.38
CA GLN A 97 4.02 -5.40 9.18
C GLN A 97 4.37 -3.90 9.16
N TYR A 98 3.50 -3.04 9.70
CA TYR A 98 3.61 -1.58 9.64
C TYR A 98 3.36 -0.93 11.02
N PRO A 99 4.20 -1.16 12.05
CA PRO A 99 3.92 -0.75 13.43
C PRO A 99 3.87 0.77 13.65
N THR A 100 4.53 1.55 12.78
CA THR A 100 4.71 3.00 12.89
C THR A 100 3.78 3.79 11.97
N SER A 101 2.94 3.14 11.17
CA SER A 101 2.02 3.83 10.28
C SER A 101 0.84 4.44 11.06
N PRO A 102 0.24 5.55 10.59
CA PRO A 102 -0.96 6.10 11.22
C PRO A 102 -2.12 5.08 11.19
N GLU A 103 -2.20 4.26 10.14
CA GLU A 103 -3.21 3.20 10.04
C GLU A 103 -3.04 2.12 11.12
N ALA A 104 -1.81 1.88 11.61
CA ALA A 104 -1.58 0.95 12.72
C ALA A 104 -2.05 1.50 14.06
N GLN A 105 -2.09 2.82 14.26
CA GLN A 105 -2.73 3.41 15.43
C GLN A 105 -4.25 3.23 15.36
N GLU A 106 -4.88 3.57 14.23
CA GLU A 106 -6.31 3.35 14.06
C GLU A 106 -6.69 1.87 14.17
N ALA A 107 -5.87 0.96 13.64
CA ALA A 107 -6.08 -0.48 13.73
C ALA A 107 -6.13 -0.96 15.19
N ARG A 108 -5.34 -0.37 16.10
CA ARG A 108 -5.38 -0.68 17.55
C ARG A 108 -6.73 -0.35 18.14
N ASP A 109 -7.24 0.85 17.86
CA ASP A 109 -8.53 1.30 18.35
C ASP A 109 -9.65 0.40 17.82
N ARG A 110 -9.58 0.01 16.54
CA ARG A 110 -10.54 -0.93 15.94
C ARG A 110 -10.46 -2.33 16.53
N ILE A 111 -9.27 -2.82 16.87
CA ILE A 111 -9.13 -4.12 17.56
C ILE A 111 -9.80 -4.07 18.93
N ALA A 112 -9.66 -2.99 19.69
CA ALA A 112 -10.31 -2.85 20.98
C ALA A 112 -11.85 -2.89 20.86
N GLU A 113 -12.42 -2.18 19.87
CA GLU A 113 -13.86 -2.26 19.56
C GLU A 113 -14.30 -3.69 19.20
N LEU A 114 -13.50 -4.40 18.39
CA LEU A 114 -13.81 -5.76 17.96
C LEU A 114 -13.73 -6.76 19.13
N ASP A 115 -12.75 -6.60 20.03
CA ASP A 115 -12.59 -7.46 21.19
C ASP A 115 -13.76 -7.31 22.16
N GLN A 116 -14.26 -6.08 22.37
CA GLN A 116 -15.50 -5.85 23.13
C GLN A 116 -16.70 -6.54 22.48
N ALA A 117 -16.91 -6.36 21.17
CA ALA A 117 -18.01 -7.01 20.46
C ALA A 117 -17.95 -8.55 20.53
N LEU A 118 -16.75 -9.13 20.45
CA LEU A 118 -16.55 -10.57 20.59
C LEU A 118 -16.88 -11.07 22.01
N GLN A 119 -16.53 -10.30 23.04
CA GLN A 119 -16.87 -10.62 24.42
C GLN A 119 -18.38 -10.57 24.65
N ASP A 120 -19.09 -9.58 24.10
CA ASP A 120 -20.54 -9.47 24.22
C ASP A 120 -21.25 -10.65 23.53
N VAL A 121 -20.80 -11.03 22.33
CA VAL A 121 -21.31 -12.21 21.62
C VAL A 121 -21.03 -13.49 22.42
N ALA A 122 -19.87 -13.60 23.07
CA ALA A 122 -19.55 -14.75 23.91
C ALA A 122 -20.45 -14.83 25.16
N ARG A 123 -20.67 -13.70 25.84
CA ARG A 123 -21.56 -13.60 27.01
C ARG A 123 -22.99 -13.97 26.63
N GLN A 124 -23.52 -13.40 25.55
CA GLN A 124 -24.86 -13.69 25.07
C GLN A 124 -25.03 -15.17 24.70
N ARG A 125 -23.98 -15.80 24.13
CA ARG A 125 -23.99 -17.24 23.85
C ARG A 125 -24.06 -18.09 25.11
N GLN A 126 -23.36 -17.70 26.18
CA GLN A 126 -23.39 -18.42 27.45
C GLN A 126 -24.79 -18.36 28.08
N GLU A 127 -25.35 -17.16 28.24
CA GLU A 127 -26.69 -16.96 28.80
C GLU A 127 -27.76 -17.73 28.00
N ARG A 128 -27.69 -17.68 26.67
CA ARG A 128 -28.61 -18.44 25.81
C ARG A 128 -28.45 -19.94 25.98
N ASN A 129 -27.23 -20.44 26.13
CA ASN A 129 -26.98 -21.86 26.34
C ASN A 129 -27.52 -22.33 27.70
N GLU A 130 -27.35 -21.53 28.75
CA GLU A 130 -27.91 -21.81 30.07
C GLU A 130 -29.44 -21.82 30.05
N LEU A 131 -30.06 -20.84 29.38
CA LEU A 131 -31.52 -20.81 29.22
C LEU A 131 -32.03 -22.03 28.45
N ARG A 132 -31.31 -22.48 27.41
CA ARG A 132 -31.67 -23.70 26.67
C ARG A 132 -31.58 -24.95 27.54
N LYS A 133 -30.53 -25.06 28.37
CA LYS A 133 -30.38 -26.17 29.33
C LYS A 133 -31.49 -26.17 30.38
N ALA A 134 -31.79 -25.00 30.97
CA ALA A 134 -32.85 -24.87 31.97
C ALA A 134 -34.23 -25.21 31.40
N LYS A 135 -34.54 -24.78 30.17
CA LYS A 135 -35.79 -25.14 29.48
C LYS A 135 -35.86 -26.62 29.16
N ALA A 136 -34.76 -27.25 28.75
CA ALA A 136 -34.72 -28.69 28.50
C ALA A 136 -34.92 -29.50 29.79
N ALA A 137 -34.27 -29.11 30.89
CA ALA A 137 -34.43 -29.76 32.19
C ALA A 137 -35.87 -29.66 32.72
N LYS A 138 -36.51 -28.50 32.58
CA LYS A 138 -37.92 -28.33 32.98
C LYS A 138 -38.87 -29.21 32.19
N LYS A 139 -38.65 -29.38 30.88
CA LYS A 139 -39.46 -30.26 30.03
C LYS A 139 -39.34 -31.72 30.47
N LEU A 140 -38.11 -32.18 30.73
CA LEU A 140 -37.87 -33.56 31.18
C LEU A 140 -38.55 -33.85 32.52
N ALA A 141 -38.46 -32.92 33.48
CA ALA A 141 -39.12 -33.06 34.78
C ALA A 141 -40.66 -33.07 34.71
N GLN A 142 -41.24 -32.52 33.63
CA GLN A 142 -42.69 -32.51 33.41
C GLN A 142 -43.20 -33.83 32.82
N GLU A 143 -42.35 -34.55 32.10
CA GLU A 143 -42.67 -35.84 31.46
C GLU A 143 -42.50 -37.02 32.43
N GLU A 144 -41.71 -36.84 33.49
CA GLU A 144 -41.46 -37.84 34.54
C GLU A 144 -42.42 -37.73 35.74
N ALA A 145 -43.43 -36.85 35.68
CA ALA A 145 -44.47 -36.79 36.71
C ALA A 145 -45.33 -38.06 36.63
N PRO A 146 -45.29 -38.95 37.65
CA PRO A 146 -46.06 -40.18 37.63
C PRO A 146 -47.55 -39.84 37.61
N ASP A 147 -48.30 -40.53 36.74
CA ASP A 147 -49.76 -40.49 36.76
C ASP A 147 -50.22 -40.73 38.21
N PRO A 148 -51.12 -39.88 38.75
CA PRO A 148 -51.71 -40.17 40.05
C PRO A 148 -52.42 -41.52 39.91
N ASP A 149 -51.99 -42.50 40.73
CA ASP A 149 -52.60 -43.84 40.79
C ASP A 149 -54.12 -43.70 40.66
N PRO A 150 -54.77 -44.47 39.76
CA PRO A 150 -56.20 -44.38 39.59
C PRO A 150 -56.85 -44.60 40.96
N ALA A 151 -57.55 -43.58 41.45
CA ALA A 151 -58.21 -43.59 42.74
C ALA A 151 -59.01 -44.89 42.90
N PRO A 152 -59.01 -45.50 44.10
CA PRO A 152 -59.73 -46.75 44.32
C PRO A 152 -61.20 -46.54 43.92
N VAL A 153 -61.63 -47.29 42.91
CA VAL A 153 -63.04 -47.35 42.51
C VAL A 153 -63.81 -47.98 43.66
N ASP A 154 -64.53 -47.15 44.41
CA ASP A 154 -65.50 -47.58 45.41
C ASP A 154 -66.61 -48.37 44.71
N MET A 155 -66.46 -49.70 44.70
CA MET A 155 -67.54 -50.63 44.38
C MET A 155 -68.57 -50.60 45.51
N SER A 156 -69.51 -49.65 45.45
CA SER A 156 -70.73 -49.70 46.24
C SER A 156 -71.77 -50.55 45.50
N CYS A 157 -71.84 -51.85 45.83
CA CYS A 157 -72.99 -52.69 45.49
C CYS A 157 -74.20 -52.26 46.33
N GLY A 158 -75.28 -51.86 45.66
CA GLY A 158 -76.61 -51.62 46.22
C GLY A 158 -77.67 -51.99 45.21
#